data_AF-A0A9E4JJC9-F1
#
_entry.id   AF-A0A9E4JJC9-F1
#
_cell.length_a   1.000
_cell.length_b   1.000
_cell.length_c   1.000
_cell.angle_alpha   90.00
_cell.angle_beta   90.00
_cell.angle_gamma   90.00
#
_symmetry.space_group_name_H-M   'P 1'
#
loop_
_entity.id
_entity.type
_entity.pdbx_description
1 polymer ?
#
loop_
_entity_poly.entity_id
_entity_poly.type
_entity_poly.pdbx_seq_one_letter_code
_entity_poly.pdbx_strand_id
1 'polypeptide(L)'
;MEASNLALSEQLLCEGIQKIYTQQLEQQLIQISCHIFERVLVLLLEGVITPPEHFLNRNNYVRLVNRVRGELDRIIQPKIKDLIEKTINLTSSPS
;
A
#
# COMPACT_ATOMS: atom_id res chain seq x y z
N MET A 1 -22.81 10.75 -10.00
CA MET A 1 -22.73 9.36 -9.52
C MET A 1 -21.33 8.78 -9.65
N GLU A 2 -20.59 8.99 -10.76
CA GLU A 2 -19.21 8.49 -10.92
C GLU A 2 -18.19 9.00 -9.88
N ALA A 3 -18.17 10.31 -9.58
CA ALA A 3 -17.22 10.88 -8.61
C ALA A 3 -17.36 10.28 -7.19
N SER A 4 -18.57 9.87 -6.81
CA SER A 4 -18.83 9.25 -5.51
C SER A 4 -18.29 7.81 -5.41
N ASN A 5 -18.24 7.09 -6.54
CA ASN A 5 -17.71 5.72 -6.59
C ASN A 5 -16.17 5.70 -6.57
N LEU A 6 -15.55 6.73 -7.15
CA LEU A 6 -14.09 6.91 -7.10
C LEU A 6 -13.62 7.23 -5.68
N ALA A 7 -14.26 8.20 -5.01
CA ALA A 7 -13.92 8.55 -3.63
C ALA A 7 -14.08 7.35 -2.67
N LEU A 8 -15.12 6.53 -2.86
CA LEU A 8 -15.29 5.30 -2.09
C LEU A 8 -14.17 4.27 -2.37
N SER A 9 -13.76 4.13 -3.63
CA SER A 9 -12.65 3.24 -4.00
C SER A 9 -11.33 3.70 -3.38
N GLU A 10 -11.04 4.99 -3.43
CA GLU A 10 -9.86 5.59 -2.81
C GLU A 10 -9.82 5.31 -1.30
N GLN A 11 -10.95 5.47 -0.62
CA GLN A 11 -11.08 5.16 0.80
C GLN A 11 -10.82 3.67 1.08
N LEU A 12 -11.47 2.77 0.34
CA LEU A 12 -11.29 1.32 0.48
C LEU A 12 -9.84 0.89 0.22
N LEU A 13 -9.17 1.52 -0.76
CA LEU A 13 -7.75 1.30 -1.03
C LEU A 13 -6.88 1.74 0.15
N CYS A 14 -7.11 2.94 0.70
CA CYS A 14 -6.36 3.42 1.85
C CYS A 14 -6.49 2.48 3.04
N GLU A 15 -7.72 2.09 3.38
CA GLU A 15 -7.99 1.17 4.49
C GLU A 15 -7.38 -0.22 4.26
N GLY A 16 -7.47 -0.74 3.04
CA GLY A 16 -6.90 -2.03 2.67
C GLY A 16 -5.38 -2.04 2.72
N ILE A 17 -4.73 -0.98 2.22
CA ILE A 17 -3.26 -0.83 2.27
C ILE A 17 -2.79 -0.73 3.72
N GLN A 18 -3.47 0.05 4.56
CA GLN A 18 -3.16 0.13 5.99
C GLN A 18 -3.19 -1.27 6.63
N LYS A 19 -4.25 -2.05 6.35
CA LYS A 19 -4.37 -3.42 6.87
C LYS A 19 -3.25 -4.33 6.38
N ILE A 20 -2.89 -4.26 5.10
CA ILE A 20 -1.78 -5.06 4.55
C ILE A 20 -0.48 -4.76 5.31
N TYR A 21 -0.13 -3.48 5.48
CA TYR A 21 1.10 -3.09 6.19
C TYR A 21 1.09 -3.53 7.65
N THR A 22 -0.02 -3.30 8.36
CA THR A 22 -0.11 -3.65 9.78
C THR A 22 -0.12 -5.17 10.00
N GLN A 23 -0.81 -5.94 9.16
CA GLN A 23 -0.93 -7.39 9.33
C GLN A 23 0.28 -8.18 8.81
N GLN A 24 0.95 -7.70 7.76
CA GLN A 24 2.04 -8.44 7.13
C GLN A 24 3.42 -7.96 7.58
N LEU A 25 3.55 -6.69 7.97
CA LEU A 25 4.83 -6.07 8.30
C LEU A 25 4.90 -5.53 9.73
N GLU A 26 3.82 -5.67 10.51
CA GLU A 26 3.70 -5.04 11.84
C GLU A 26 3.97 -3.53 11.80
N GLN A 27 3.72 -2.91 10.65
CA GLN A 27 4.01 -1.51 10.40
C GLN A 27 2.71 -0.71 10.27
N GLN A 28 2.61 0.36 11.04
CA GLN A 28 1.56 1.35 10.88
C GLN A 28 2.07 2.48 9.99
N LEU A 29 1.44 2.67 8.84
CA LEU A 29 1.73 3.83 7.99
C LEU A 29 1.30 5.12 8.71
N ILE A 30 2.08 6.17 8.50
CA ILE A 30 1.83 7.50 9.08
C ILE A 30 0.75 8.20 8.28
N GLN A 31 0.85 8.11 6.95
CA GLN A 31 -0.10 8.69 6.02
C GLN A 31 -0.25 7.79 4.80
N ILE A 32 -1.48 7.71 4.32
CA ILE A 32 -1.84 7.07 3.06
C ILE A 32 -2.66 8.08 2.28
N SER A 33 -2.29 8.31 1.02
CA SER A 33 -3.08 9.10 0.09
C SER A 33 -3.26 8.32 -1.19
N CYS A 34 -4.51 8.25 -1.64
CA CYS A 34 -4.92 7.54 -2.84
C CYS A 34 -5.70 8.49 -3.71
N HIS A 35 -5.29 8.63 -4.96
CA HIS A 35 -5.99 9.43 -5.95
C HIS A 35 -6.17 8.66 -7.25
N ILE A 36 -7.42 8.53 -7.68
CA ILE A 36 -7.82 7.92 -8.95
C ILE A 36 -8.30 9.03 -9.86
N PHE A 37 -7.64 9.17 -11.00
CA PHE A 37 -8.05 10.09 -12.05
C PHE A 37 -7.86 9.43 -13.40
N GLU A 38 -8.87 9.56 -14.25
CA GLU A 38 -8.95 8.88 -15.54
C GLU A 38 -8.76 7.36 -15.41
N ARG A 39 -7.54 6.87 -15.67
CA ARG A 39 -7.13 5.46 -15.55
C ARG A 39 -5.81 5.30 -14.80
N VAL A 40 -5.43 6.32 -14.05
CA VAL A 40 -4.21 6.36 -13.26
C VAL A 40 -4.59 6.33 -11.79
N LEU A 41 -3.93 5.44 -11.05
CA LEU A 41 -3.98 5.39 -9.60
C LEU A 41 -2.62 5.87 -9.06
N VAL A 42 -2.64 6.91 -8.23
CA VAL A 42 -1.48 7.40 -7.50
C VAL A 42 -1.63 7.04 -6.03
N LEU A 43 -0.61 6.37 -5.49
CA LEU A 43 -0.50 6.00 -4.08
C LEU A 43 0.72 6.69 -3.47
N LEU A 44 0.51 7.41 -2.37
CA LEU A 44 1.57 7.93 -1.52
C LEU A 44 1.49 7.27 -0.15
N LEU A 45 2.57 6.60 0.24
CA LEU A 45 2.68 5.89 1.52
C LEU A 45 3.82 6.49 2.34
N GLU A 46 3.50 7.00 3.52
CA GLU A 46 4.48 7.52 4.47
C GLU A 46 4.63 6.59 5.67
N GLY A 47 5.84 6.53 6.22
CA GLY A 47 6.15 5.62 7.34
C GLY A 47 6.24 4.15 6.93
N VAL A 48 6.73 3.87 5.71
CA VAL A 48 6.89 2.49 5.21
C VAL A 48 8.07 1.72 5.81
N ILE A 49 8.95 2.39 6.56
CA ILE A 49 10.13 1.75 7.17
C ILE A 49 9.66 0.89 8.34
N THR A 50 9.83 -0.42 8.20
CA THR A 50 9.44 -1.42 9.19
C THR A 50 10.40 -1.49 10.39
N PRO A 51 10.01 -2.09 11.53
CA PRO A 51 10.90 -2.23 12.68
C PRO A 51 12.22 -2.96 12.36
N PRO A 52 12.24 -4.06 11.58
CA PRO A 52 13.49 -4.72 11.18
C PRO A 52 14.40 -3.81 10.34
N GLU A 53 13.86 -3.09 9.36
CA GLU A 53 14.63 -2.17 8.52
C GLU A 53 15.24 -1.03 9.34
N HIS A 54 14.45 -0.47 10.26
CA HIS A 54 14.90 0.59 11.15
C HIS A 54 15.99 0.11 12.12
N PHE A 55 15.86 -1.10 12.70
CA PHE A 55 16.88 -1.70 13.54
C PHE A 55 18.20 -1.89 12.77
N LEU A 56 18.14 -2.44 11.56
CA LEU A 56 19.31 -2.67 10.73
C LEU A 56 19.99 -1.36 10.30
N ASN A 57 19.19 -0.35 9.96
CA ASN A 57 19.70 0.96 9.55
C ASN A 57 20.43 1.67 10.71
N ARG A 58 19.89 1.62 11.93
CA ARG A 58 20.52 2.19 13.13
C ARG A 58 21.88 1.56 13.46
N ASN A 59 22.10 0.32 13.03
CA ASN A 59 23.35 -0.40 13.24
C ASN A 59 24.28 -0.38 12.01
N ASN A 60 24.06 0.54 11.06
CA ASN A 60 24.86 0.72 9.84
C ASN A 60 24.91 -0.52 8.91
N TYR A 61 23.94 -1.44 9.01
CA TYR A 61 23.85 -2.62 8.13
C TYR A 61 23.14 -2.31 6.81
N VAL A 62 23.58 -1.27 6.09
CA VAL A 62 22.90 -0.73 4.90
C VAL A 62 22.64 -1.79 3.82
N ARG A 63 23.62 -2.68 3.56
CA ARG A 63 23.44 -3.77 2.58
C ARG A 63 22.33 -4.74 2.97
N LEU A 64 22.16 -4.99 4.27
CA LEU A 64 21.13 -5.88 4.78
C LEU A 64 19.76 -5.21 4.78
N VAL A 65 19.69 -3.90 5.09
CA VAL A 65 18.45 -3.10 4.93
C VAL A 65 17.90 -3.22 3.51
N ASN A 66 18.76 -3.03 2.49
CA ASN A 66 18.33 -3.12 1.10
C ASN A 66 17.82 -4.52 0.72
N ARG A 67 18.45 -5.57 1.26
CA ARG A 67 17.99 -6.95 1.05
C ARG A 67 16.63 -7.18 1.71
N VAL A 68 16.48 -6.75 2.96
CA VAL A 68 15.21 -6.88 3.69
C VAL A 68 14.10 -6.15 2.96
N ARG A 69 14.31 -4.88 2.58
CA ARG A 69 13.35 -4.11 1.76
C ARG A 69 12.93 -4.86 0.52
N GLY A 70 13.89 -5.41 -0.24
CA GLY A 70 13.58 -6.18 -1.44
C GLY A 70 12.71 -7.42 -1.18
N GLU A 71 12.94 -8.14 -0.07
CA GLU A 71 12.08 -9.29 0.28
C GLU A 71 10.69 -8.84 0.74
N LEU A 72 10.59 -7.75 1.51
CA LEU A 72 9.30 -7.20 1.93
C LEU A 72 8.49 -6.70 0.73
N ASP A 73 9.14 -6.02 -0.22
CA ASP A 73 8.51 -5.53 -1.46
C ASP A 73 7.94 -6.68 -2.28
N ARG A 74 8.67 -7.80 -2.40
CA ARG A 74 8.18 -9.01 -3.10
C ARG A 74 6.93 -9.61 -2.47
N ILE A 75 6.73 -9.43 -1.17
CA ILE A 75 5.56 -9.92 -0.44
C ILE A 75 4.39 -8.94 -0.57
N ILE A 76 4.67 -7.63 -0.47
CA ILE A 76 3.65 -6.59 -0.32
C ILE A 76 3.11 -6.10 -1.66
N GLN A 77 3.97 -5.91 -2.67
CA GLN A 77 3.53 -5.40 -3.97
C GLN A 77 2.43 -6.28 -4.61
N PRO A 78 2.53 -7.62 -4.62
CA PRO A 78 1.46 -8.45 -5.16
C PRO A 78 0.13 -8.30 -4.41
N LYS A 79 0.18 -8.14 -3.08
CA LYS A 79 -1.02 -7.97 -2.24
C LYS A 79 -1.71 -6.63 -2.49
N ILE A 80 -0.92 -5.55 -2.64
CA ILE A 80 -1.44 -4.23 -3.01
C ILE A 80 -2.04 -4.29 -4.42
N LYS A 81 -1.39 -4.97 -5.36
CA LYS A 81 -1.92 -5.14 -6.72
C LYS A 81 -3.27 -5.87 -6.72
N ASP A 82 -3.37 -6.99 -6.03
CA ASP A 82 -4.61 -7.76 -5.88
C ASP A 82 -5.74 -6.95 -5.21
N LEU A 83 -5.39 -6.15 -4.20
CA LEU A 83 -6.33 -5.21 -3.57
C LEU A 83 -6.84 -4.16 -4.57
N ILE A 84 -5.95 -3.58 -5.39
CA ILE A 84 -6.31 -2.59 -6.40
C ILE A 84 -7.28 -3.20 -7.42
N GLU A 85 -6.94 -4.36 -7.97
CA GLU A 85 -7.77 -5.05 -8.96
C GLU A 85 -9.17 -5.37 -8.40
N LYS A 86 -9.25 -5.85 -7.15
CA LYS A 86 -10.53 -6.14 -6.49
C LYS A 86 -11.36 -4.88 -6.26
N THR A 87 -10.76 -3.81 -5.72
CA THR A 87 -11.49 -2.59 -5.41
C THR A 87 -12.03 -1.91 -6.67
N ILE A 88 -11.23 -1.85 -7.74
CA ILE A 88 -11.65 -1.24 -9.01
C ILE A 88 -12.74 -2.10 -9.68
N ASN A 89 -12.57 -3.43 -9.72
CA ASN A 89 -13.56 -4.32 -10.34
C ASN A 89 -14.93 -4.30 -9.64
N LEU A 90 -14.97 -4.08 -8.32
CA LEU A 90 -16.22 -3.93 -7.57
C LEU A 90 -17.02 -2.69 -7.99
N THR A 91 -16.35 -1.66 -8.53
CA THR A 91 -17.02 -0.44 -9.00
C THR A 91 -17.47 -0.48 -10.46
N SER A 92 -17.02 -1.47 -11.23
CA SER A 92 -17.34 -1.64 -12.65
C SER A 92 -18.50 -2.62 -12.91
N SER A 93 -19.31 -2.98 -11.92
CA SER A 93 -20.51 -3.82 -12.17
C SER A 93 -21.47 -3.08 -13.12
N PRO A 94 -21.76 -3.62 -14.32
CA PRO A 94 -22.68 -2.99 -15.25
C PRO A 94 -24.10 -3.12 -14.70
N SER A 95 -24.75 -1.97 -14.51
CA SER A 95 -26.21 -1.83 -14.45
C SER A 95 -26.84 -2.07 -15.80
#